data_AF-Q4J6X1-F1
#
_entry.id   AF-Q4J6X1-F1
#
_cell.length_a   1.000
_cell.length_b   1.000
_cell.length_c   1.000
_cell.angle_alpha   90.00
_cell.angle_beta   90.00
_cell.angle_gamma   90.00
#
_symmetry.space_group_name_H-M   'P 1'
#
loop_
_entity.id
_entity.type
_entity.pdbx_description
1 polymer ?
#
loop_
_entity_poly.entity_id
_entity_poly.type
_entity_poly.pdbx_seq_one_letter_code
_entity_poly.pdbx_strand_id
1 'polypeptide(L)'
;MASESITIAVKNNYAVIQWVKNLDNVLPLIPNIVESNGTTVKMKFSRLMLNFESEFLIEPSLISDDVVEYNFRDNKGNNFRVTFVAEGKSTIRVVITYFGEREWVVEGEFDSILEEIRAGILRDVPDIPEIRPQLGNNNETSTIPNDYSKNLSRLSYLSKLTVKSKFTKTQTVAINVGGLVDYLQDIVKQYSEYPVIYISGSGGAAFRILFIDNEVKGIYVLKEGKEYFGNEDILNTLSGAFKVQIYAIPSPKILEEIKE
;
A
#
# COMPACT_ATOMS: atom_id res chain seq x y z
N MET A 1 23.16 -10.05 13.94
CA MET A 1 21.77 -9.82 13.48
C MET A 1 21.09 -11.17 13.43
N ALA A 2 20.12 -11.36 14.31
CA ALA A 2 19.27 -12.55 14.36
C ALA A 2 18.01 -12.33 13.50
N SER A 3 17.51 -13.39 12.87
CA SER A 3 16.27 -13.36 12.08
C SER A 3 15.60 -14.72 12.06
N GLU A 4 14.27 -14.73 12.15
CA GLU A 4 13.45 -15.92 11.95
C GLU A 4 12.15 -15.54 11.22
N SER A 5 11.52 -16.51 10.55
CA SER A 5 10.26 -16.27 9.84
C SER A 5 9.31 -17.46 9.85
N ILE A 6 8.01 -17.16 9.85
CA ILE A 6 6.96 -18.15 9.70
C ILE A 6 6.08 -17.81 8.49
N THR A 7 5.56 -18.86 7.84
CA THR A 7 4.57 -18.73 6.77
C THR A 7 3.21 -19.20 7.29
N ILE A 8 2.20 -18.35 7.17
CA ILE A 8 0.86 -18.58 7.71
C ILE A 8 -0.11 -18.69 6.52
N ALA A 9 -0.79 -19.82 6.42
CA ALA A 9 -1.92 -19.97 5.51
C ALA A 9 -3.13 -19.23 6.08
N VAL A 10 -3.70 -18.32 5.30
CA VAL A 10 -4.82 -17.46 5.68
C VAL A 10 -5.87 -17.47 4.58
N LYS A 11 -7.15 -17.25 4.93
CA LYS A 11 -8.22 -17.22 3.93
C LYS A 11 -8.09 -16.03 2.97
N ASN A 12 -7.64 -14.88 3.48
CA ASN A 12 -7.55 -13.62 2.74
C ASN A 12 -6.35 -12.81 3.26
N ASN A 13 -5.25 -12.80 2.52
CA ASN A 13 -4.04 -12.07 2.94
C ASN A 13 -4.22 -10.55 2.93
N TYR A 14 -5.06 -10.00 2.06
CA TYR A 14 -5.39 -8.57 2.05
C TYR A 14 -6.06 -8.14 3.36
N ALA A 15 -7.02 -8.94 3.87
CA ALA A 15 -7.65 -8.66 5.15
C ALA A 15 -6.64 -8.64 6.30
N VAL A 16 -5.69 -9.58 6.30
CA VAL A 16 -4.60 -9.62 7.29
C VAL A 16 -3.72 -8.38 7.17
N ILE A 17 -3.29 -7.99 5.96
CA ILE A 17 -2.47 -6.78 5.77
C ILE A 17 -3.20 -5.53 6.26
N GLN A 18 -4.46 -5.31 5.87
CA GLN A 18 -5.22 -4.15 6.35
C GLN A 18 -5.40 -4.16 7.88
N TRP A 19 -5.56 -5.35 8.46
CA TRP A 19 -5.69 -5.50 9.91
C TRP A 19 -4.38 -5.17 10.64
N VAL A 20 -3.23 -5.67 10.16
CA VAL A 20 -1.93 -5.38 10.79
C VAL A 20 -1.41 -3.97 10.53
N LYS A 21 -1.98 -3.19 9.59
CA LYS A 21 -1.67 -1.75 9.45
C LYS A 21 -2.04 -0.94 10.70
N ASN A 22 -2.99 -1.42 11.49
CA ASN A 22 -3.28 -0.84 12.78
C ASN A 22 -2.33 -1.42 13.84
N LEU A 23 -1.46 -0.58 14.38
CA LEU A 23 -0.48 -0.97 15.39
C LEU A 23 -1.13 -1.56 16.64
N ASP A 24 -2.33 -1.11 17.02
CA ASP A 24 -3.07 -1.62 18.19
C ASP A 24 -3.44 -3.10 18.04
N ASN A 25 -3.49 -3.61 16.81
CA ASN A 25 -3.72 -5.03 16.53
C ASN A 25 -2.44 -5.86 16.62
N VAL A 26 -1.27 -5.23 16.46
CA VAL A 26 0.03 -5.92 16.39
C VAL A 26 0.71 -5.99 17.76
N LEU A 27 0.68 -4.90 18.53
CA LEU A 27 1.34 -4.86 19.84
C LEU A 27 0.91 -5.99 20.79
N PRO A 28 -0.39 -6.33 20.90
CA PRO A 28 -0.82 -7.42 21.79
C PRO A 28 -0.31 -8.80 21.36
N LEU A 29 0.14 -8.96 20.12
CA LEU A 29 0.64 -10.24 19.59
C LEU A 29 2.11 -10.49 19.93
N ILE A 30 2.81 -9.51 20.49
CA ILE A 30 4.22 -9.61 20.85
C ILE A 30 4.30 -9.81 22.37
N PRO A 31 4.38 -11.06 22.87
CA PRO A 31 4.24 -11.37 24.29
C PRO A 31 5.34 -10.73 25.17
N ASN A 32 6.47 -10.38 24.58
CA ASN A 32 7.58 -9.73 25.27
C ASN A 32 7.33 -8.24 25.57
N ILE A 33 6.27 -7.63 25.03
CA ILE A 33 5.86 -6.26 25.39
C ILE A 33 5.16 -6.31 26.74
N VAL A 34 5.76 -5.69 27.76
CA VAL A 34 5.23 -5.68 29.13
C VAL A 34 4.56 -4.36 29.50
N GLU A 35 4.93 -3.26 28.84
CA GLU A 35 4.34 -1.93 29.02
C GLU A 35 4.31 -1.20 27.66
N SER A 36 3.28 -0.40 27.40
CA SER A 36 3.14 0.45 26.21
C SER A 36 2.49 1.77 26.60
N ASN A 37 2.98 2.88 26.05
CA ASN A 37 2.39 4.21 26.23
C ASN A 37 1.94 4.84 24.88
N GLY A 38 1.91 4.04 23.81
CA GLY A 38 1.50 4.44 22.47
C GLY A 38 2.64 4.92 21.56
N THR A 39 3.75 5.43 22.11
CA THR A 39 4.92 5.86 21.32
C THR A 39 6.16 5.03 21.63
N THR A 40 6.26 4.51 22.86
CA THR A 40 7.29 3.57 23.28
C THR A 40 6.67 2.28 23.82
N VAL A 41 7.42 1.20 23.69
CA VAL A 41 7.12 -0.09 24.30
C VAL A 41 8.30 -0.54 25.12
N LYS A 42 8.02 -1.12 26.28
CA LYS A 42 9.01 -1.79 27.09
C LYS A 42 8.97 -3.27 26.76
N MET A 43 10.09 -3.79 26.27
CA MET A 43 10.21 -5.20 25.92
C MET A 43 11.12 -5.93 26.89
N LYS A 44 10.70 -7.13 27.30
CA LYS A 44 11.46 -8.02 28.18
C LYS A 44 11.61 -9.40 27.54
N PHE A 45 12.86 -9.79 27.33
CA PHE A 45 13.26 -11.09 26.82
C PHE A 45 13.98 -11.87 27.91
N SER A 46 13.71 -13.16 27.98
CA SER A 46 14.24 -14.04 29.03
C SER A 46 14.67 -15.35 28.41
N ARG A 47 15.92 -15.75 28.61
CA ARG A 47 16.41 -17.06 28.17
C ARG A 47 17.21 -17.70 29.30
N LEU A 48 16.75 -18.87 29.78
CA LEU A 48 17.29 -19.54 30.96
C LEU A 48 17.28 -18.59 32.18
N MET A 49 18.45 -18.26 32.75
CA MET A 49 18.58 -17.34 33.90
C MET A 49 18.94 -15.89 33.49
N LEU A 50 19.02 -15.60 32.20
CA LEU A 50 19.41 -14.28 31.71
C LEU A 50 18.21 -13.51 31.17
N ASN A 51 18.20 -12.21 31.45
CA ASN A 51 17.17 -11.29 30.99
C ASN A 51 17.79 -10.18 30.16
N PHE A 52 17.02 -9.67 29.20
CA PHE A 52 17.27 -8.42 28.50
C PHE A 52 16.00 -7.59 28.54
N GLU A 53 16.13 -6.33 28.92
CA GLU A 53 15.01 -5.41 29.07
C GLU A 53 15.44 -4.05 28.52
N SER A 54 14.61 -3.47 27.66
CA SER A 54 14.84 -2.13 27.10
C SER A 54 13.52 -1.47 26.72
N GLU A 55 13.56 -0.15 26.62
CA GLU A 55 12.46 0.68 26.14
C GLU A 55 12.74 1.09 24.70
N PHE A 56 11.84 0.72 23.79
CA PHE A 56 11.96 0.94 22.37
C PHE A 56 10.95 1.99 21.90
N LEU A 57 11.41 2.96 21.11
CA LEU A 57 10.55 3.84 20.34
C LEU A 57 9.95 3.06 19.16
N ILE A 58 8.65 3.21 18.94
CA ILE A 58 7.96 2.59 17.80
C ILE A 58 8.08 3.51 16.59
N GLU A 59 8.71 3.03 15.54
CA GLU A 59 8.88 3.71 14.26
C GLU A 59 8.16 2.90 13.17
N PRO A 60 7.01 3.36 12.63
CA PRO A 60 6.46 2.77 11.42
C PRO A 60 7.45 3.01 10.28
N SER A 61 7.99 1.93 9.73
CA SER A 61 9.13 1.99 8.78
C SER A 61 8.68 1.78 7.35
N LEU A 62 7.72 0.87 7.11
CA LEU A 62 7.14 0.62 5.80
C LEU A 62 5.69 0.15 5.93
N ILE A 63 4.72 0.91 5.41
CA ILE A 63 3.30 0.53 5.41
C ILE A 63 2.77 0.61 3.99
N SER A 64 2.40 -0.53 3.40
CA SER A 64 1.91 -0.68 2.03
C SER A 64 0.79 -1.73 1.96
N ASP A 65 0.29 -2.03 0.77
CA ASP A 65 -0.80 -3.00 0.59
C ASP A 65 -0.37 -4.46 0.70
N ASP A 66 0.93 -4.72 0.53
CA ASP A 66 1.48 -6.08 0.53
C ASP A 66 2.53 -6.26 1.64
N VAL A 67 3.02 -5.18 2.25
CA VAL A 67 4.03 -5.21 3.31
C VAL A 67 3.71 -4.21 4.40
N VAL A 68 3.80 -4.66 5.65
CA VAL A 68 3.76 -3.81 6.85
C VAL A 68 4.96 -4.13 7.73
N GLU A 69 5.77 -3.13 8.05
CA GLU A 69 6.95 -3.22 8.89
C GLU A 69 6.86 -2.26 10.06
N TYR A 70 7.00 -2.81 11.27
CA TYR A 70 7.17 -2.06 12.50
C TYR A 70 8.61 -2.20 12.99
N ASN A 71 9.25 -1.05 13.19
CA ASN A 71 10.60 -0.97 13.70
C ASN A 71 10.55 -0.46 15.14
N PHE A 72 11.27 -1.11 16.05
CA PHE A 72 11.33 -0.80 17.46
C PHE A 72 12.80 -0.53 17.79
N ARG A 73 13.14 0.73 18.09
CA ARG A 73 14.52 1.16 18.29
C ARG A 73 14.72 1.76 19.68
N ASP A 74 15.74 1.30 20.40
CA ASP A 74 16.13 1.90 21.67
C ASP A 74 17.28 2.90 21.52
N ASN A 75 17.58 3.61 22.61
CA ASN A 75 18.65 4.61 22.65
C ASN A 75 20.07 4.01 22.64
N LYS A 76 20.22 2.69 22.78
CA LYS A 76 21.50 1.97 22.71
C LYS A 76 21.80 1.46 21.31
N GLY A 77 20.89 1.69 20.35
CA GLY A 77 21.03 1.22 18.97
C GLY A 77 20.53 -0.21 18.77
N ASN A 78 19.85 -0.79 19.75
CA ASN A 78 19.16 -2.06 19.58
C ASN A 78 17.93 -1.84 18.71
N ASN A 79 17.69 -2.77 17.79
CA ASN A 79 16.64 -2.66 16.80
C ASN A 79 15.91 -3.99 16.67
N PHE A 80 14.67 -4.05 17.14
CA PHE A 80 13.75 -5.16 16.94
C PHE A 80 12.76 -4.79 15.83
N ARG A 81 12.43 -5.72 14.96
CA ARG A 81 11.55 -5.44 13.82
C ARG A 81 10.66 -6.62 13.52
N VAL A 82 9.41 -6.31 13.20
CA VAL A 82 8.40 -7.27 12.75
C VAL A 82 7.90 -6.83 11.38
N THR A 83 8.00 -7.73 10.40
CA THR A 83 7.58 -7.49 9.02
C THR A 83 6.53 -8.52 8.61
N PHE A 84 5.40 -8.06 8.12
CA PHE A 84 4.32 -8.85 7.55
C PHE A 84 4.35 -8.67 6.03
N VAL A 85 4.37 -9.77 5.29
CA VAL A 85 4.44 -9.78 3.82
C VAL A 85 3.31 -10.65 3.27
N ALA A 86 2.47 -10.08 2.41
CA ALA A 86 1.50 -10.84 1.63
C ALA A 86 2.20 -11.60 0.51
N GLU A 87 2.02 -12.91 0.51
CA GLU A 87 2.53 -13.80 -0.55
C GLU A 87 1.33 -14.47 -1.24
N GLY A 88 1.23 -14.32 -2.56
CA GLY A 88 0.10 -14.89 -3.31
C GLY A 88 -1.25 -14.32 -2.89
N LYS A 89 -2.25 -15.19 -2.69
CA LYS A 89 -3.64 -14.79 -2.32
C LYS A 89 -4.04 -15.18 -0.89
N SER A 90 -3.37 -16.16 -0.31
CA SER A 90 -3.82 -16.87 0.89
C SER A 90 -2.67 -17.17 1.85
N THR A 91 -1.60 -16.37 1.76
CA THR A 91 -0.40 -16.60 2.54
C THR A 91 0.14 -15.27 3.04
N ILE A 92 0.56 -15.27 4.31
CA ILE A 92 1.30 -14.18 4.94
C ILE A 92 2.59 -14.76 5.46
N ARG A 93 3.71 -14.14 5.11
CA ARG A 93 5.00 -14.40 5.73
C ARG A 93 5.25 -13.35 6.81
N VAL A 94 5.55 -13.79 8.02
CA VAL A 94 5.96 -12.91 9.12
C VAL A 94 7.44 -13.13 9.38
N VAL A 95 8.20 -12.05 9.40
CA VAL A 95 9.64 -12.06 9.65
C VAL A 95 9.92 -11.21 10.88
N ILE A 96 10.67 -11.77 11.83
CA ILE A 96 11.22 -11.02 12.96
C ILE A 96 12.72 -10.88 12.74
N THR A 97 13.24 -9.69 13.03
CA THR A 97 14.68 -9.45 13.04
C THR A 97 15.07 -8.68 14.30
N TYR A 98 16.27 -8.97 14.81
CA TYR A 98 16.88 -8.21 15.89
C TYR A 98 18.35 -7.95 15.61
N PHE A 99 18.79 -6.74 15.91
CA PHE A 99 20.18 -6.34 15.91
C PHE A 99 20.48 -5.56 17.19
N GLY A 100 21.51 -5.95 17.94
CA GLY A 100 21.85 -5.24 19.18
C GLY A 100 22.56 -6.09 20.23
N GLU A 101 22.46 -5.64 21.48
CA GLU A 101 22.97 -6.34 22.65
C GLU A 101 22.20 -7.64 22.91
N ARG A 102 22.91 -8.68 23.37
CA ARG A 102 22.28 -9.95 23.79
C ARG A 102 21.38 -10.59 22.72
N GLU A 103 21.78 -10.53 21.44
CA GLU A 103 21.01 -11.08 20.31
C GLU A 103 20.53 -12.51 20.56
N TRP A 104 21.37 -13.38 21.11
CA TRP A 104 21.03 -14.77 21.41
C TRP A 104 19.93 -14.94 22.49
N VAL A 105 19.77 -13.98 23.41
CA VAL A 105 18.68 -14.01 24.40
C VAL A 105 17.36 -13.66 23.71
N VAL A 106 17.38 -12.65 22.84
CA VAL A 106 16.23 -12.18 22.08
C VAL A 106 15.79 -13.21 21.03
N GLU A 107 16.74 -13.77 20.29
CA GLU A 107 16.54 -14.82 19.28
C GLU A 107 15.87 -16.07 19.87
N GLY A 108 16.19 -16.42 21.12
CA GLY A 108 15.59 -17.59 21.78
C GLY A 108 14.08 -17.48 22.01
N GLU A 109 13.49 -16.30 21.86
CA GLU A 109 12.06 -16.04 21.98
C GLU A 109 11.38 -15.88 20.61
N PHE A 110 12.10 -15.96 19.49
CA PHE A 110 11.49 -15.71 18.17
C PHE A 110 10.38 -16.70 17.83
N ASP A 111 10.57 -17.99 18.11
CA ASP A 111 9.55 -19.01 17.85
C ASP A 111 8.27 -18.76 18.64
N SER A 112 8.39 -18.36 19.93
CA SER A 112 7.22 -18.09 20.78
C SER A 112 6.46 -16.86 20.29
N ILE A 113 7.18 -15.79 19.89
CA ILE A 113 6.57 -14.59 19.32
C ILE A 113 5.88 -14.90 17.98
N LEU A 114 6.53 -15.63 17.09
CA LEU A 114 5.98 -15.97 15.78
C LEU A 114 4.72 -16.83 15.89
N GLU A 115 4.69 -17.80 16.80
CA GLU A 115 3.50 -18.61 17.05
C GLU A 115 2.36 -17.81 17.70
N GLU A 116 2.64 -16.87 18.61
CA GLU A 116 1.61 -15.98 19.16
C GLU A 116 1.04 -15.05 18.08
N ILE A 117 1.89 -14.48 17.22
CA ILE A 117 1.45 -13.70 16.05
C ILE A 117 0.56 -14.54 15.14
N ARG A 118 0.98 -15.78 14.85
CA ARG A 118 0.18 -16.71 14.03
C ARG A 118 -1.18 -16.99 14.67
N ALA A 119 -1.20 -17.31 15.97
CA ALA A 119 -2.43 -17.59 16.69
C ALA A 119 -3.35 -16.36 16.69
N GLY A 120 -2.81 -15.17 16.95
CA GLY A 120 -3.54 -13.90 16.90
C GLY A 120 -4.13 -13.60 15.52
N ILE A 121 -3.34 -13.75 14.46
CA ILE A 121 -3.84 -13.57 13.08
C ILE A 121 -4.99 -14.53 12.77
N LEU A 122 -4.86 -15.80 13.14
CA LEU A 122 -5.90 -16.81 12.87
C LEU A 122 -7.15 -16.64 13.74
N ARG A 123 -7.03 -16.00 14.90
CA ARG A 123 -8.11 -15.78 15.87
C ARG A 123 -8.86 -14.46 15.64
N ASP A 124 -8.12 -13.37 15.42
CA ASP A 124 -8.61 -12.01 15.58
C ASP A 124 -8.85 -11.30 14.24
N VAL A 125 -8.27 -11.79 13.14
CA VAL A 125 -8.54 -11.21 11.81
C VAL A 125 -9.98 -11.55 11.43
N PRO A 126 -10.85 -10.53 11.24
CA PRO A 126 -12.23 -10.78 10.87
C PRO A 126 -12.27 -11.53 9.53
N ASP A 127 -13.18 -12.49 9.42
CA ASP A 127 -13.59 -13.06 8.13
C ASP A 127 -14.26 -11.96 7.33
N ILE A 128 -13.47 -11.08 6.71
CA ILE A 128 -13.95 -10.08 5.76
C ILE A 128 -14.19 -10.86 4.46
N PRO A 129 -15.46 -11.02 4.02
CA PRO A 129 -15.74 -11.55 2.69
C PRO A 129 -14.93 -10.74 1.69
N GLU A 130 -14.37 -11.35 0.63
CA GLU A 130 -13.76 -10.60 -0.46
C GLU A 130 -14.78 -9.59 -1.01
N ILE A 131 -14.82 -8.37 -0.48
CA ILE A 131 -15.38 -7.22 -1.19
C ILE A 131 -14.27 -6.77 -2.13
N ARG A 132 -13.97 -7.64 -3.10
CA ARG A 132 -13.47 -7.19 -4.39
C ARG A 132 -14.66 -6.47 -5.05
N PRO A 133 -14.47 -5.31 -5.70
CA PRO A 133 -15.47 -4.81 -6.63
C PRO A 133 -15.81 -5.94 -7.60
N GLN A 134 -17.10 -6.24 -7.78
CA GLN A 134 -17.56 -7.38 -8.55
C GLN A 134 -16.93 -7.36 -9.95
N LEU A 135 -16.03 -8.31 -10.24
CA LEU A 135 -15.66 -8.65 -11.60
C LEU A 135 -16.84 -9.44 -12.16
N GLY A 136 -17.55 -8.85 -13.12
CA GLY A 136 -18.50 -9.57 -13.94
C GLY A 136 -17.80 -10.76 -14.58
N ASN A 137 -18.39 -11.95 -14.41
CA ASN A 137 -18.03 -13.15 -15.15
C ASN A 137 -17.93 -12.81 -16.63
N ASN A 138 -16.77 -13.07 -17.23
CA ASN A 138 -16.69 -13.64 -18.57
C ASN A 138 -15.37 -14.41 -18.66
N ASN A 139 -15.50 -15.70 -18.95
CA ASN A 139 -14.41 -16.60 -19.25
C ASN A 139 -13.70 -16.10 -20.49
N GLU A 140 -12.43 -15.72 -20.39
CA GLU A 140 -11.46 -15.87 -21.47
C GLU A 140 -10.05 -15.76 -20.91
N THR A 141 -9.22 -16.67 -21.39
CA THR A 141 -7.82 -16.93 -21.05
C THR A 141 -6.90 -15.71 -21.21
N SER A 142 -5.84 -15.69 -20.39
CA SER A 142 -4.58 -14.92 -20.49
C SER A 142 -4.53 -13.51 -19.85
N THR A 143 -3.44 -13.27 -19.10
CA THR A 143 -2.95 -12.00 -18.52
C THR A 143 -3.75 -11.39 -17.36
N ILE A 144 -3.11 -11.35 -16.18
CA ILE A 144 -3.59 -10.66 -14.97
C ILE A 144 -3.90 -9.19 -15.34
N PRO A 145 -5.14 -8.69 -15.18
CA PRO A 145 -5.46 -7.29 -15.47
C PRO A 145 -4.72 -6.39 -14.47
N ASN A 146 -3.90 -5.49 -15.00
CA ASN A 146 -3.23 -4.45 -14.23
C ASN A 146 -4.29 -3.43 -13.77
N ASP A 147 -4.59 -3.34 -12.47
CA ASP A 147 -5.54 -2.36 -11.94
C ASP A 147 -4.89 -0.97 -11.88
N TYR A 148 -4.84 -0.30 -13.03
CA TYR A 148 -4.24 1.02 -13.17
C TYR A 148 -4.89 2.05 -12.24
N SER A 149 -6.19 1.93 -11.94
CA SER A 149 -6.90 2.84 -11.03
C SER A 149 -6.28 2.86 -9.64
N LYS A 150 -5.93 1.69 -9.09
CA LYS A 150 -5.23 1.59 -7.80
C LYS A 150 -3.79 2.07 -7.89
N ASN A 151 -3.10 1.73 -8.98
CA ASN A 151 -1.73 2.22 -9.17
C ASN A 151 -1.66 3.76 -9.18
N LEU A 152 -2.69 4.42 -9.71
CA LEU A 152 -2.78 5.88 -9.72
C LEU A 152 -2.93 6.52 -8.32
N SER A 153 -3.27 5.80 -7.24
CA SER A 153 -3.21 6.37 -5.89
C SER A 153 -1.79 6.37 -5.31
N ARG A 154 -0.93 5.44 -5.76
CA ARG A 154 0.39 5.18 -5.20
C ARG A 154 1.43 6.22 -5.66
N LEU A 155 2.04 6.94 -4.71
CA LEU A 155 3.05 7.95 -5.01
C LEU A 155 4.29 7.38 -5.75
N SER A 156 4.68 6.15 -5.42
CA SER A 156 5.79 5.44 -6.07
C SER A 156 5.51 5.23 -7.56
N TYR A 157 4.30 4.75 -7.89
CA TYR A 157 3.85 4.55 -9.26
C TYR A 157 3.83 5.87 -10.04
N LEU A 158 3.30 6.95 -9.44
CA LEU A 158 3.24 8.26 -10.09
C LEU A 158 4.61 8.87 -10.34
N SER A 159 5.55 8.70 -9.40
CA SER A 159 6.93 9.14 -9.57
C SER A 159 7.57 8.42 -10.76
N LYS A 160 7.45 7.09 -10.83
CA LYS A 160 7.95 6.29 -11.96
C LYS A 160 7.28 6.68 -13.29
N LEU A 161 5.95 6.88 -13.28
CA LEU A 161 5.15 7.25 -14.44
C LEU A 161 5.54 8.62 -14.99
N THR A 162 5.66 9.62 -14.12
CA THR A 162 6.02 10.99 -14.51
C THR A 162 7.45 11.08 -15.03
N VAL A 163 8.42 10.42 -14.40
CA VAL A 163 9.82 10.37 -14.87
C VAL A 163 9.97 9.72 -16.25
N LYS A 164 9.19 8.66 -16.52
CA LYS A 164 9.22 7.96 -17.81
C LYS A 164 8.32 8.60 -18.87
N SER A 165 7.64 9.71 -18.54
CA SER A 165 6.73 10.42 -19.43
C SER A 165 7.32 11.74 -19.92
N LYS A 166 6.83 12.18 -21.08
CA LYS A 166 7.06 13.53 -21.58
C LYS A 166 6.03 14.46 -20.95
N PHE A 167 6.48 15.35 -20.07
CA PHE A 167 5.65 16.46 -19.61
C PHE A 167 5.23 17.31 -20.82
N THR A 168 3.93 17.48 -20.98
CA THR A 168 3.39 18.10 -22.18
C THR A 168 2.80 19.47 -21.89
N LYS A 169 1.95 19.58 -20.87
CA LYS A 169 1.29 20.84 -20.55
C LYS A 169 0.84 20.90 -19.09
N THR A 170 0.81 22.11 -18.53
CA THR A 170 0.06 22.43 -17.31
C THR A 170 -0.88 23.59 -17.61
N GLN A 171 -2.12 23.53 -17.12
CA GLN A 171 -3.08 24.61 -17.24
C GLN A 171 -4.08 24.61 -16.09
N THR A 172 -4.58 25.78 -15.71
CA THR A 172 -5.70 25.90 -14.78
C THR A 172 -6.99 25.98 -15.59
N VAL A 173 -7.94 25.09 -15.30
CA VAL A 173 -9.24 25.03 -15.97
C VAL A 173 -10.37 25.10 -14.97
N ALA A 174 -11.41 25.86 -15.30
CA ALA A 174 -12.66 25.85 -14.55
C ALA A 174 -13.55 24.74 -15.12
N ILE A 175 -13.86 23.75 -14.31
CA ILE A 175 -14.69 22.60 -14.66
C ILE A 175 -16.06 22.79 -14.01
N ASN A 176 -17.12 22.74 -14.81
CA ASN A 176 -18.49 22.64 -14.29
C ASN A 176 -18.84 21.17 -14.05
N VAL A 177 -19.85 20.91 -13.21
CA VAL A 177 -20.41 19.57 -13.00
C VAL A 177 -20.76 18.94 -14.36
N GLY A 178 -20.31 17.71 -14.60
CA GLY A 178 -20.45 16.99 -15.87
C GLY A 178 -19.45 17.38 -16.97
N GLY A 179 -18.74 18.51 -16.85
CA GLY A 179 -17.86 19.03 -17.90
C GLY A 179 -16.45 18.43 -17.94
N LEU A 180 -16.08 17.60 -16.95
CA LEU A 180 -14.75 17.00 -16.90
C LEU A 180 -14.54 15.97 -18.00
N VAL A 181 -15.55 15.15 -18.30
CA VAL A 181 -15.45 14.09 -19.30
C VAL A 181 -15.18 14.68 -20.69
N ASP A 182 -15.95 15.70 -21.09
CA ASP A 182 -15.76 16.39 -22.36
C ASP A 182 -14.35 16.99 -22.49
N TYR A 183 -13.88 17.65 -21.42
CA TYR A 183 -12.54 18.21 -21.37
C TYR A 183 -11.44 17.15 -21.53
N LEU A 184 -11.61 15.97 -20.92
CA LEU A 184 -10.66 14.86 -21.05
C LEU A 184 -10.66 14.29 -22.47
N GLN A 185 -11.83 14.16 -23.11
CA GLN A 185 -11.93 13.70 -24.49
C GLN A 185 -11.18 14.64 -25.45
N ASP A 186 -11.28 15.96 -25.25
CA ASP A 186 -10.55 16.94 -26.06
C ASP A 186 -9.03 16.81 -25.87
N ILE A 187 -8.55 16.57 -24.65
CA ILE A 187 -7.13 16.28 -24.39
C ILE A 187 -6.70 15.01 -25.13
N VAL A 188 -7.47 13.92 -25.02
CA VAL A 188 -7.12 12.64 -25.65
C VAL A 188 -7.06 12.78 -27.17
N LYS A 189 -7.99 13.51 -27.78
CA LYS A 189 -7.93 13.83 -29.22
C LYS A 189 -6.69 14.62 -29.57
N GLN A 190 -6.35 15.64 -28.77
CA GLN A 190 -5.20 16.51 -28.99
C GLN A 190 -3.85 15.75 -28.96
N TYR A 191 -3.74 14.72 -28.13
CA TYR A 191 -2.50 13.93 -27.95
C TYR A 191 -2.65 12.49 -28.44
N SER A 192 -3.55 12.25 -29.39
CA SER A 192 -3.89 10.91 -29.91
C SER A 192 -2.73 10.19 -30.61
N GLU A 193 -1.65 10.91 -30.94
CA GLU A 193 -0.40 10.33 -31.44
C GLU A 193 0.39 9.57 -30.36
N TYR A 194 0.08 9.78 -29.08
CA TYR A 194 0.72 9.07 -27.98
C TYR A 194 -0.14 7.90 -27.53
N PRO A 195 0.42 6.68 -27.46
CA PRO A 195 -0.33 5.50 -27.07
C PRO A 195 -0.69 5.48 -25.58
N VAL A 196 -0.07 6.33 -24.75
CA VAL A 196 -0.41 6.44 -23.34
C VAL A 196 -0.45 7.91 -22.92
N ILE A 197 -1.55 8.30 -22.27
CA ILE A 197 -1.77 9.67 -21.77
C ILE A 197 -2.13 9.59 -20.29
N TYR A 198 -1.34 10.24 -19.45
CA TYR A 198 -1.62 10.42 -18.03
C TYR A 198 -2.03 11.86 -17.75
N ILE A 199 -3.19 12.03 -17.13
CA ILE A 199 -3.75 13.33 -16.79
C ILE A 199 -3.96 13.40 -15.28
N SER A 200 -3.44 14.44 -14.64
CA SER A 200 -3.67 14.68 -13.21
C SER A 200 -4.25 16.07 -13.00
N GLY A 201 -5.32 16.17 -12.21
CA GLY A 201 -5.91 17.43 -11.79
C GLY A 201 -5.89 17.58 -10.27
N SER A 202 -5.58 18.79 -9.79
CA SER A 202 -5.63 19.14 -8.37
C SER A 202 -6.36 20.46 -8.14
N GLY A 203 -7.30 20.49 -7.20
CA GLY A 203 -8.11 21.64 -6.80
C GLY A 203 -8.84 21.33 -5.48
N GLY A 204 -10.14 21.64 -5.40
CA GLY A 204 -10.99 21.21 -4.28
C GLY A 204 -11.19 19.69 -4.17
N ALA A 205 -10.93 18.98 -5.28
CA ALA A 205 -10.74 17.54 -5.33
C ALA A 205 -9.45 17.24 -6.12
N ALA A 206 -9.01 15.99 -6.11
CA ALA A 206 -7.93 15.53 -6.98
C ALA A 206 -8.43 14.39 -7.86
N PHE A 207 -7.97 14.35 -9.11
CA PHE A 207 -8.22 13.24 -10.02
C PHE A 207 -6.96 12.88 -10.79
N ARG A 208 -6.86 11.60 -11.17
CA ARG A 208 -5.77 11.03 -11.94
C ARG A 208 -6.38 10.02 -12.90
N ILE A 209 -6.06 10.15 -14.18
CA ILE A 209 -6.67 9.34 -15.24
C ILE A 209 -5.57 8.87 -16.17
N LEU A 210 -5.61 7.59 -16.51
CA LEU A 210 -4.69 6.97 -17.44
C LEU A 210 -5.46 6.44 -18.64
N PHE A 211 -5.03 6.89 -19.82
CA PHE A 211 -5.48 6.38 -21.10
C PHE A 211 -4.38 5.52 -21.72
N ILE A 212 -4.78 4.39 -22.30
CA ILE A 212 -3.91 3.54 -23.14
C ILE A 212 -4.67 3.32 -24.45
N ASP A 213 -4.03 3.64 -25.57
CA ASP A 213 -4.61 3.56 -26.91
C ASP A 213 -5.95 4.30 -27.01
N ASN A 214 -6.02 5.49 -26.40
CA ASN A 214 -7.21 6.36 -26.30
C ASN A 214 -8.38 5.80 -25.47
N GLU A 215 -8.21 4.66 -24.81
CA GLU A 215 -9.21 4.10 -23.90
C GLU A 215 -8.86 4.38 -22.45
N VAL A 216 -9.85 4.68 -21.62
CA VAL A 216 -9.66 4.84 -20.18
C VAL A 216 -9.27 3.49 -19.58
N LYS A 217 -8.11 3.42 -18.93
CA LYS A 217 -7.64 2.21 -18.23
C LYS A 217 -7.54 2.38 -16.73
N GLY A 218 -7.40 3.62 -16.25
CA GLY A 218 -7.31 3.90 -14.82
C GLY A 218 -7.96 5.22 -14.44
N ILE A 219 -8.72 5.21 -13.36
CA ILE A 219 -9.35 6.40 -12.77
C ILE A 219 -9.11 6.36 -11.27
N TYR A 220 -8.56 7.43 -10.74
CA TYR A 220 -8.47 7.68 -9.32
C TYR A 220 -9.01 9.08 -9.00
N VAL A 221 -9.87 9.17 -8.00
CA VAL A 221 -10.39 10.45 -7.51
C VAL A 221 -10.33 10.50 -5.99
N LEU A 222 -9.83 11.61 -5.46
CA LEU A 222 -9.89 11.96 -4.05
C LEU A 222 -10.80 13.18 -3.90
N LYS A 223 -11.97 12.98 -3.29
CA LYS A 223 -12.97 14.04 -3.05
C LYS A 223 -13.42 13.96 -1.60
N GLU A 224 -13.34 15.07 -0.88
CA GLU A 224 -13.80 15.15 0.52
C GLU A 224 -13.19 14.08 1.43
N GLY A 225 -11.91 13.74 1.21
CA GLY A 225 -11.20 12.70 1.96
C GLY A 225 -11.60 11.26 1.61
N LYS A 226 -12.47 11.05 0.62
CA LYS A 226 -12.87 9.73 0.11
C LYS A 226 -12.18 9.42 -1.21
N GLU A 227 -11.68 8.20 -1.33
CA GLU A 227 -11.04 7.70 -2.54
C GLU A 227 -12.00 6.89 -3.39
N TYR A 228 -11.92 7.09 -4.70
CA TYR A 228 -12.72 6.40 -5.71
C TYR A 228 -11.78 5.84 -6.78
N PHE A 229 -12.01 4.60 -7.19
CA PHE A 229 -11.18 3.86 -8.13
C PHE A 229 -12.04 3.31 -9.25
N GLY A 230 -11.64 3.54 -10.51
CA GLY A 230 -12.28 2.96 -11.71
C GLY A 230 -13.73 3.39 -11.97
N ASN A 231 -14.31 4.25 -11.14
CA ASN A 231 -15.68 4.74 -11.30
C ASN A 231 -15.66 5.99 -12.19
N GLU A 232 -16.26 5.91 -13.39
CA GLU A 232 -16.38 7.07 -14.30
C GLU A 232 -17.42 8.09 -13.84
N ASP A 233 -18.51 7.66 -13.21
CA ASP A 233 -19.60 8.53 -12.77
C ASP A 233 -19.12 9.58 -11.77
N ILE A 234 -18.11 9.27 -10.95
CA ILE A 234 -17.56 10.23 -9.99
C ILE A 234 -16.94 11.45 -10.67
N LEU A 235 -16.41 11.30 -11.90
CA LEU A 235 -15.81 12.40 -12.67
C LEU A 235 -16.85 13.46 -13.01
N ASN A 236 -18.10 13.05 -13.25
CA ASN A 236 -19.21 13.97 -13.52
C ASN A 236 -19.60 14.79 -12.30
N THR A 237 -19.22 14.37 -11.09
CA THR A 237 -19.50 15.10 -9.85
C THR A 237 -18.44 16.13 -9.50
N LEU A 238 -17.35 16.21 -10.26
CA LEU A 238 -16.25 17.14 -10.01
C LEU A 238 -16.56 18.52 -10.60
N SER A 239 -16.26 19.56 -9.85
CA SER A 239 -16.43 20.94 -10.29
C SER A 239 -15.46 21.86 -9.54
N GLY A 240 -15.26 23.06 -10.10
CA GLY A 240 -14.35 24.07 -9.58
C GLY A 240 -13.10 24.26 -10.45
N ALA A 241 -12.15 25.02 -9.93
CA ALA A 241 -10.89 25.28 -10.61
C ALA A 241 -9.88 24.15 -10.33
N PHE A 242 -9.36 23.53 -11.38
CA PHE A 242 -8.33 22.49 -11.30
C PHE A 242 -7.07 22.92 -12.02
N LYS A 243 -5.92 22.76 -11.35
CA LYS A 243 -4.62 22.74 -12.01
C LYS A 243 -4.43 21.36 -12.63
N VAL A 244 -4.50 21.28 -13.95
CA VAL A 244 -4.37 20.05 -14.73
C VAL A 244 -2.99 19.96 -15.35
N GLN A 245 -2.36 18.79 -15.23
CA GLN A 245 -1.08 18.45 -15.83
C GLN A 245 -1.27 17.24 -16.75
N ILE A 246 -0.62 17.28 -17.91
CA ILE A 246 -0.75 16.28 -18.96
C ILE A 246 0.65 15.74 -19.26
N TYR A 247 0.74 14.41 -19.23
CA TYR A 247 1.94 13.64 -19.47
C TYR A 247 1.67 12.65 -20.59
N ALA A 248 2.54 12.62 -21.58
CA ALA A 248 2.40 11.75 -22.74
C ALA A 248 3.54 10.72 -22.76
N ILE A 249 3.23 9.47 -23.04
CA ILE A 249 4.19 8.37 -23.01
C ILE A 249 4.20 7.70 -24.39
N PRO A 250 5.37 7.59 -25.05
CA PRO A 250 5.47 7.15 -26.44
C PRO A 250 5.31 5.64 -26.65
N SER A 251 5.26 4.84 -25.57
CA SER A 251 5.19 3.38 -25.66
C SER A 251 4.46 2.76 -24.45
N PRO A 252 3.46 1.89 -24.65
CA PRO A 252 2.78 1.18 -23.56
C PRO A 252 3.68 0.26 -22.75
N LYS A 253 4.77 -0.26 -23.34
CA LYS A 253 5.73 -1.15 -22.65
C LYS A 253 6.34 -0.51 -21.40
N ILE A 254 6.44 0.81 -21.40
CA ILE A 254 6.91 1.60 -20.26
C ILE A 254 6.04 1.35 -19.02
N LEU A 255 4.74 1.10 -19.19
CA LEU A 255 3.82 0.79 -18.09
C LEU A 255 4.05 -0.60 -17.49
N GLU A 256 4.66 -1.53 -18.24
CA GLU A 256 5.03 -2.85 -17.76
C GLU A 256 6.27 -2.78 -16.87
N GLU A 257 7.22 -1.90 -17.19
CA GLU A 257 8.42 -1.64 -16.39
C GLU A 257 8.15 -0.89 -15.08
N ILE A 258 6.97 -0.27 -14.96
CA ILE A 258 6.55 0.44 -13.74
C ILE A 258 5.91 -0.54 -12.73
N LYS A 259 5.64 -1.80 -13.12
CA LYS A 259 5.08 -2.86 -12.26
C LYS A 259 6.14 -3.42 -11.31
N GLU A 260 6.44 -2.67 -10.26
CA GLU A 260 7.15 -3.12 -9.05
C GLU A 260 6.62 -2.35 -7.84
#